data_AF-A0A947I187-F1
#
_entry.id   AF-A0A947I187-F1
#
_cell.length_a   1.000
_cell.length_b   1.000
_cell.length_c   1.000
_cell.angle_alpha   90.00
_cell.angle_beta   90.00
_cell.angle_gamma   90.00
#
_symmetry.space_group_name_H-M   'P 1'
#
loop_
_entity.id
_entity.type
_entity.pdbx_description
1 polymer ?
#
loop_
_entity_poly.entity_id
_entity_poly.type
_entity_poly.pdbx_seq_one_letter_code
_entity_poly.pdbx_strand_id
1 'polypeptide(L)'
;MRDKQQIDLFFGNIIQNSDGTFHEKGVDLKIGLDMLTMAQSNQYDIAYLISSDNDLLPAVEQCIATGKEICYVGSSLKPSFGLLKKCSKRILLQKKDVEQYMPLQLPL
;
A
#
# COMPACT_ATOMS: atom_id res chain seq x y z
N MET A 1 -4.80 16.13 1.23
CA MET A 1 -5.22 16.73 2.53
C MET A 1 -4.31 16.15 3.59
N ARG A 2 -3.82 16.91 4.58
CA ARG A 2 -3.02 16.31 5.67
C ARG A 2 -3.87 16.06 6.89
N ASP A 3 -3.66 14.91 7.53
CA ASP A 3 -4.28 14.60 8.81
C ASP A 3 -3.48 15.21 9.99
N LYS A 4 -3.90 14.94 11.22
CA LYS A 4 -3.22 15.43 12.43
C LYS A 4 -1.83 14.83 12.63
N GLN A 5 -1.56 13.67 12.02
CA GLN A 5 -0.29 12.98 12.05
C GLN A 5 0.63 13.36 10.87
N GLN A 6 0.25 14.38 10.09
CA GLN A 6 0.98 14.85 8.90
C GLN A 6 1.04 13.82 7.77
N ILE A 7 0.07 12.92 7.71
CA ILE A 7 -0.09 11.93 6.64
C ILE A 7 -0.87 12.59 5.50
N ASP A 8 -0.32 12.52 4.30
CA ASP A 8 -1.03 12.93 3.09
C ASP A 8 -2.14 11.91 2.77
N LEU A 9 -3.38 12.37 2.89
CA LEU A 9 -4.59 11.61 2.61
C LEU A 9 -5.04 11.83 1.16
N PHE A 10 -5.31 10.70 0.50
CA PHE A 10 -5.90 10.61 -0.83
C PHE A 10 -7.14 9.73 -0.76
N PHE A 11 -8.20 10.15 -1.43
CA PHE A 11 -9.46 9.41 -1.48
C PHE A 11 -9.65 8.83 -2.88
N GLY A 12 -10.12 7.58 -2.93
CA GLY A 12 -10.63 6.97 -4.14
C GLY A 12 -11.99 7.57 -4.55
N ASN A 13 -12.48 7.12 -5.69
CA ASN A 13 -13.81 7.49 -6.17
C ASN A 13 -14.79 6.36 -5.86
N ILE A 14 -15.98 6.73 -5.38
CA ILE A 14 -17.08 5.78 -5.23
C ILE A 14 -17.85 5.77 -6.54
N ILE A 15 -17.96 4.60 -7.16
CA ILE A 15 -18.72 4.38 -8.39
C ILE A 15 -19.91 3.48 -8.07
N GLN A 16 -21.09 3.88 -8.54
CA GLN A 16 -22.29 3.05 -8.46
C GLN A 16 -22.37 2.15 -9.69
N ASN A 17 -22.50 0.84 -9.45
CA ASN A 17 -22.75 -0.14 -10.50
C ASN A 17 -24.21 -0.15 -10.92
N SER A 18 -24.49 -0.73 -12.08
CA SER A 18 -25.84 -0.88 -12.63
C SER A 18 -26.79 -1.72 -11.76
N ASP A 19 -26.24 -2.55 -10.87
CA ASP A 19 -26.99 -3.36 -9.90
C ASP A 19 -27.29 -2.61 -8.58
N GLY A 20 -26.87 -1.34 -8.46
CA GLY A 20 -27.06 -0.51 -7.28
C GLY A 20 -25.97 -0.63 -6.21
N THR A 21 -24.96 -1.49 -6.41
CA THR A 21 -23.81 -1.60 -5.49
C THR A 21 -22.82 -0.44 -5.67
N PHE A 22 -22.05 -0.15 -4.62
CA PHE A 22 -20.99 0.88 -4.65
C PHE A 22 -19.62 0.22 -4.55
N HIS A 23 -18.71 0.64 -5.42
CA HIS A 23 -17.32 0.17 -5.41
C HIS A 23 -16.36 1.35 -5.36
N GLU A 24 -15.30 1.20 -4.57
CA GLU A 24 -14.15 2.10 -4.63
C GLU A 24 -13.35 1.81 -5.91
N LYS A 25 -12.89 2.88 -6.56
CA LYS A 25 -11.99 2.84 -7.71
C LYS A 25 -10.94 3.94 -7.63
N GLY A 26 -9.71 3.58 -8.03
CA GLY A 26 -8.64 4.51 -8.36
C GLY A 26 -7.53 4.61 -7.31
N VAL A 27 -7.68 3.99 -6.14
CA VAL A 27 -6.63 3.97 -5.10
C VAL A 27 -5.39 3.21 -5.58
N ASP A 28 -5.53 2.00 -6.14
CA ASP A 28 -4.37 1.17 -6.52
C ASP A 28 -3.50 1.85 -7.60
N LEU A 29 -4.16 2.43 -8.60
CA LEU A 29 -3.49 3.21 -9.65
C LEU A 29 -2.73 4.40 -9.06
N LYS A 30 -3.36 5.11 -8.10
CA LYS A 30 -2.73 6.26 -7.46
C LYS A 30 -1.49 5.86 -6.66
N ILE A 31 -1.58 4.78 -5.87
CA ILE A 31 -0.44 4.25 -5.11
C ILE A 31 0.72 3.93 -6.04
N GLY A 32 0.48 3.17 -7.12
CA GLY A 32 1.53 2.81 -8.07
C GLY A 32 2.14 4.01 -8.79
N LEU A 33 1.32 4.98 -9.19
CA LEU A 33 1.77 6.20 -9.86
C LEU A 33 2.61 7.09 -8.94
N ASP A 34 2.19 7.26 -7.68
CA ASP A 34 2.94 8.06 -6.71
C ASP A 34 4.29 7.42 -6.40
N MET A 35 4.31 6.10 -6.16
CA MET A 35 5.57 5.36 -5.97
C MET A 35 6.54 5.59 -7.13
N LEU A 36 6.07 5.52 -8.38
CA LEU A 36 6.92 5.67 -9.55
C LEU A 36 7.38 7.12 -9.77
N THR A 37 6.48 8.08 -9.69
CA THR A 37 6.80 9.50 -9.90
C THR A 37 7.74 10.04 -8.83
N MET A 38 7.54 9.63 -7.57
CA MET A 38 8.43 9.96 -6.46
C MET A 38 9.78 9.24 -6.59
N ALA A 39 9.82 8.01 -7.12
CA ALA A 39 11.08 7.31 -7.40
C ALA A 39 11.92 8.05 -8.44
N GLN A 40 11.29 8.40 -9.57
CA GLN A 40 11.92 9.12 -10.68
C GLN A 40 12.40 10.51 -10.26
N SER A 41 11.65 11.17 -9.38
CA SER A 41 12.00 12.48 -8.81
C SER A 41 12.98 12.38 -7.64
N ASN A 42 13.49 11.19 -7.33
CA ASN A 42 14.42 10.93 -6.23
C ASN A 42 13.92 11.41 -4.84
N GLN A 43 12.60 11.33 -4.59
CA GLN A 43 12.00 11.80 -3.33
C GLN A 43 12.09 10.80 -2.18
N TYR A 44 12.46 9.55 -2.46
CA TYR A 44 12.72 8.53 -1.46
C TYR A 44 13.84 7.60 -1.93
N ASP A 45 14.49 6.93 -0.98
CA ASP A 45 15.43 5.83 -1.25
C ASP A 45 14.80 4.47 -0.99
N ILE A 46 13.95 4.41 0.05
CA ILE A 46 13.21 3.21 0.47
C ILE A 46 11.72 3.55 0.57
N ALA A 47 10.86 2.75 -0.06
CA ALA A 47 9.42 2.82 0.15
C ALA A 47 8.94 1.62 0.97
N TYR A 48 8.10 1.87 1.97
CA TYR A 48 7.40 0.84 2.73
C TYR A 48 6.00 0.66 2.16
N LEU A 49 5.80 -0.37 1.33
CA LEU A 49 4.52 -0.64 0.70
C LEU A 49 3.65 -1.49 1.63
N ILE A 50 2.67 -0.85 2.25
CA ILE A 50 1.68 -1.51 3.13
C ILE A 50 0.48 -1.94 2.29
N SER A 51 0.61 -3.06 1.58
CA SER A 51 -0.47 -3.65 0.78
C SER A 51 -0.11 -5.09 0.41
N SER A 52 -1.10 -5.98 0.36
CA SER A 52 -0.96 -7.34 -0.17
C SER A 52 -1.54 -7.49 -1.59
N ASP A 53 -1.87 -6.39 -2.27
CA ASP A 53 -2.40 -6.41 -3.63
C ASP A 53 -1.30 -6.68 -4.67
N ASN A 54 -1.51 -7.70 -5.50
CA ASN A 54 -0.58 -8.07 -6.56
C ASN A 54 -0.66 -7.14 -7.77
N ASP A 55 -1.73 -6.35 -7.92
CA ASP A 55 -1.86 -5.40 -9.03
C ASP A 55 -0.81 -4.27 -8.96
N LEU A 56 -0.18 -4.08 -7.79
CA LEU A 56 0.92 -3.15 -7.57
C LEU A 56 2.30 -3.70 -8.01
N LEU A 57 2.41 -4.98 -8.37
CA LEU A 57 3.68 -5.59 -8.77
C LEU A 57 4.39 -4.80 -9.88
N PRO A 58 3.74 -4.41 -11.00
CA PRO A 58 4.41 -3.66 -12.05
C PRO A 58 5.06 -2.36 -11.54
N ALA A 59 4.38 -1.62 -10.65
CA ALA A 59 4.94 -0.41 -10.05
C ALA A 59 6.16 -0.71 -9.17
N VAL A 60 6.08 -1.78 -8.37
CA VAL A 60 7.21 -2.26 -7.55
C VAL A 60 8.41 -2.60 -8.43
N GLU A 61 8.21 -3.31 -9.55
CA GLU A 61 9.31 -3.67 -10.45
C GLU A 61 9.97 -2.44 -11.06
N GLN A 62 9.17 -1.47 -11.50
CA GLN A 62 9.69 -0.23 -12.07
C GLN A 62 10.46 0.60 -11.04
N CYS A 63 9.95 0.74 -9.82
CA CYS A 63 10.66 1.47 -8.77
C CYS A 63 12.02 0.81 -8.44
N ILE A 64 12.07 -0.53 -8.36
CA ILE A 64 13.33 -1.26 -8.19
C ILE A 64 14.28 -1.02 -9.35
N ALA A 65 13.77 -1.02 -10.59
CA ALA A 65 14.58 -0.73 -11.78
C ALA A 65 15.16 0.70 -11.77
N THR A 66 14.49 1.65 -11.12
CA THR A 66 15.03 3.01 -10.90
C THR A 66 16.06 3.10 -9.75
N GLY A 67 16.44 1.96 -9.16
CA GLY A 67 17.42 1.89 -8.07
C GLY A 67 16.83 2.08 -6.67
N LYS A 68 15.50 2.09 -6.53
CA LYS A 68 14.83 2.22 -5.23
C LYS A 68 14.70 0.88 -4.52
N GLU A 69 14.73 0.91 -3.20
CA GLU A 69 14.42 -0.25 -2.38
C GLU A 69 12.93 -0.23 -2.01
N ILE A 70 12.25 -1.36 -2.20
CA ILE A 70 10.85 -1.51 -1.79
C ILE A 70 10.78 -2.56 -0.66
N CYS A 71 10.29 -2.14 0.49
CA CYS A 71 10.01 -2.99 1.63
C CYS A 71 8.52 -3.35 1.62
N TYR A 72 8.21 -4.63 1.41
CA TYR A 72 6.83 -5.12 1.49
C TYR A 72 6.40 -5.22 2.95
N VAL A 73 5.30 -4.56 3.32
CA VAL A 73 4.68 -4.65 4.63
C VAL A 73 3.30 -5.28 4.47
N GLY A 74 3.08 -6.44 5.08
CA GLY A 74 1.80 -7.14 4.95
C GLY A 74 1.50 -8.06 6.12
N SER A 75 0.33 -8.68 6.11
CA SER A 75 -0.08 -9.60 7.18
C SER A 75 0.73 -10.90 7.14
N SER A 76 1.17 -11.37 8.31
CA SER A 76 1.81 -12.68 8.45
C SER A 76 0.85 -13.86 8.19
N LEU A 77 -0.48 -13.63 8.24
CA LEU A 77 -1.49 -14.68 8.08
C LEU A 77 -1.70 -15.07 6.62
N LYS A 78 -1.75 -14.07 5.73
CA LYS A 78 -1.98 -14.23 4.29
C LYS A 78 -1.11 -13.24 3.52
N PRO A 79 0.21 -13.48 3.44
CA PRO A 79 1.09 -12.58 2.72
C PRO A 79 0.92 -12.72 1.21
N SER A 80 1.20 -11.66 0.46
CA SER A 80 1.34 -11.73 -0.99
C SER A 80 2.62 -12.47 -1.37
N PHE A 81 2.50 -13.64 -2.00
CA PHE A 81 3.66 -14.38 -2.53
C PHE A 81 4.39 -13.61 -3.64
N GLY A 82 3.66 -12.88 -4.47
CA GLY A 82 4.25 -12.07 -5.55
C GLY A 82 5.15 -10.98 -4.99
N LEU A 83 4.64 -10.19 -4.05
CA LEU A 83 5.39 -9.11 -3.40
C LEU A 83 6.55 -9.67 -2.57
N LEU A 84 6.35 -10.79 -1.87
CA LEU A 84 7.41 -11.49 -1.14
C LEU A 84 8.57 -11.95 -2.02
N LYS A 85 8.28 -12.33 -3.27
CA LYS A 85 9.29 -12.78 -4.22
C LYS A 85 10.06 -11.61 -4.83
N LYS A 86 9.37 -10.48 -5.06
CA LYS A 86 9.95 -9.31 -5.73
C LYS A 86 10.72 -8.39 -4.78
N CYS A 87 10.19 -8.16 -3.58
CA CYS A 87 10.80 -7.26 -2.60
C CYS A 87 11.89 -7.99 -1.81
N SER A 88 13.09 -7.40 -1.77
CA SER A 88 14.22 -7.94 -1.00
C SER A 88 14.03 -7.81 0.51
N LYS A 89 13.35 -6.74 0.96
CA LYS A 89 12.98 -6.50 2.36
C LYS A 89 11.48 -6.69 2.58
N ARG A 90 11.13 -7.16 3.77
CA ARG A 90 9.75 -7.42 4.18
C ARG A 90 9.53 -7.30 5.67
N ILE A 91 8.36 -6.82 6.04
CA ILE A 91 7.82 -6.82 7.41
C ILE A 91 6.49 -7.57 7.36
N LEU A 92 6.43 -8.70 8.06
CA LEU A 92 5.18 -9.47 8.19
C LEU A 92 4.57 -9.19 9.55
N LEU A 93 3.54 -8.34 9.55
CA LEU A 93 2.82 -7.91 10.74
C LEU A 93 2.04 -9.08 11.33
N GLN A 94 2.35 -9.42 12.58
CA GLN A 94 1.62 -10.35 13.41
C GLN A 94 0.60 -9.61 14.27
N LYS A 95 -0.32 -10.36 14.87
CA LYS A 95 -1.35 -9.84 15.78
C LYS A 95 -0.76 -8.94 16.88
N LYS A 96 0.29 -9.42 17.55
CA LYS A 96 1.01 -8.69 18.61
C LYS A 96 1.60 -7.34 18.17
N ASP A 97 1.90 -7.18 16.88
CA ASP A 97 2.53 -5.97 16.34
C ASP A 97 1.48 -4.85 16.16
N VAL A 98 0.20 -5.22 15.97
CA VAL A 98 -0.90 -4.28 15.71
C VAL A 98 -1.88 -4.14 16.87
N GLU A 99 -1.96 -5.12 17.78
CA GLU A 99 -2.95 -5.18 18.86
C GLU A 99 -2.98 -3.93 19.74
N GLN A 100 -1.81 -3.41 20.12
CA GLN A 100 -1.71 -2.21 20.96
C GLN A 100 -2.25 -0.93 20.31
N TYR A 101 -2.41 -0.94 18.97
CA TYR A 101 -2.92 0.18 18.18
C TYR A 101 -4.39 0.00 17.79
N MET A 102 -4.98 -1.16 18.07
CA MET A 102 -6.40 -1.40 17.79
C MET A 102 -7.25 -0.68 18.85
N PRO A 103 -8.34 -0.01 18.46
CA PRO A 103 -9.28 0.53 19.43
C PRO A 103 -9.86 -0.61 20.27
N LEU A 104 -10.06 -0.36 21.57
CA LEU A 104 -10.61 -1.35 22.53
C LEU A 104 -11.96 -1.94 22.08
N GLN A 105 -12.68 -1.22 21.21
CA GLN A 105 -13.87 -1.68 20.51
C GLN A 105 -13.79 -1.20 19.05
N LEU A 106 -13.92 -2.13 18.10
CA LEU A 106 -14.24 -1.77 16.73
C LEU A 106 -15.67 -1.19 16.74
N PRO A 107 -15.91 0.04 16.25
CA PRO A 107 -17.27 0.52 16.09
C PRO A 107 -18.03 -0.47 15.20
N LEU A 108 -19.15 -0.99 15.72
CA LEU A 108 -20.10 -1.83 15.00
C LEU A 108 -20.75 -1.06 13.86
#